data_AF-A0A1G9AVU9-F1
#
_entry.id   AF-A0A1G9AVU9-F1
#
_cell.length_a   1.000
_cell.length_b   1.000
_cell.length_c   1.000
_cell.angle_alpha   90.00
_cell.angle_beta   90.00
_cell.angle_gamma   90.00
#
_symmetry.space_group_name_H-M   'P 1'
#
loop_
_entity.id
_entity.type
_entity.pdbx_description
1 polymer ?
#
loop_
_entity_poly.entity_id
_entity_poly.type
_entity_poly.pdbx_seq_one_letter_code
_entity_poly.pdbx_strand_id
1 'polypeptide(L)'
;MKNKIILDCDPGHDDAVAMLMANAHPGIELLGITIVAGNQTLNNTVRNGLNVAQLLDMDTEIYAGMSEPLVREQLVAGNVHGETGIDGPVFDELKRKAQDKNGVQFIIDTLMESV
;
A
#
# COMPACT_ATOMS: atom_id res chain seq x y z
N MET A 1 24.61 -5.33 2.82
CA MET A 1 23.34 -6.02 2.50
C MET A 1 22.23 -4.99 2.61
N LYS A 2 21.25 -5.03 1.72
CA LYS A 2 20.02 -4.22 1.87
C LYS A 2 19.09 -4.92 2.85
N ASN A 3 18.30 -4.14 3.59
CA ASN A 3 17.22 -4.66 4.40
C ASN A 3 16.02 -4.94 3.50
N LYS A 4 15.66 -6.22 3.38
CA LYS A 4 14.52 -6.65 2.57
C LYS A 4 13.23 -6.52 3.39
N ILE A 5 12.23 -5.85 2.84
CA ILE A 5 10.95 -5.65 3.53
C ILE A 5 9.77 -5.89 2.58
N ILE A 6 8.67 -6.34 3.15
CA ILE A 6 7.32 -6.16 2.61
C ILE A 6 6.71 -5.00 3.40
N LEU A 7 6.15 -4.01 2.71
CA LEU A 7 5.44 -2.91 3.33
C LEU A 7 3.93 -3.20 3.30
N ASP A 8 3.34 -3.51 4.45
CA ASP A 8 1.89 -3.62 4.60
C ASP A 8 1.34 -2.30 5.15
N CYS A 9 0.44 -1.65 4.42
CA CYS A 9 -0.08 -0.33 4.78
C CYS A 9 -1.50 -0.08 4.24
N ASP A 10 -2.12 1.02 4.69
CA ASP A 10 -3.46 1.46 4.30
C ASP A 10 -3.44 2.93 3.82
N PRO A 11 -2.87 3.22 2.63
CA PRO A 11 -2.32 4.52 2.28
C PRO A 11 -3.17 5.74 2.64
N GLY A 12 -2.79 6.34 3.77
CA GLY A 12 -3.01 7.72 4.17
C GLY A 12 -1.80 8.61 3.87
N HIS A 13 -1.76 9.78 4.49
CA HIS A 13 -0.71 10.78 4.25
C HIS A 13 0.67 10.30 4.71
N ASP A 14 0.74 9.69 5.88
CA ASP A 14 1.95 9.17 6.49
C ASP A 14 2.46 7.90 5.79
N ASP A 15 1.56 7.01 5.38
CA ASP A 15 1.92 5.84 4.56
C ASP A 15 2.53 6.25 3.21
N ALA A 16 2.01 7.30 2.57
CA ALA A 16 2.58 7.81 1.33
C ALA A 16 4.03 8.29 1.53
N VAL A 17 4.32 8.91 2.67
CA VAL A 17 5.69 9.27 3.07
C VAL A 17 6.52 8.03 3.35
N ALA A 18 5.97 7.01 4.00
CA ALA A 18 6.67 5.74 4.23
C ALA A 18 7.03 5.03 2.91
N MET A 19 6.12 5.02 1.94
CA MET A 19 6.36 4.51 0.58
C MET A 19 7.49 5.27 -0.12
N LEU A 20 7.48 6.61 -0.07
CA LEU A 20 8.55 7.45 -0.60
C LEU A 20 9.90 7.12 0.05
N MET A 21 9.94 7.08 1.38
CA MET A 21 11.17 6.80 2.12
C MET A 21 11.72 5.41 1.80
N ALA A 22 10.86 4.40 1.78
CA ALA A 22 11.26 3.02 1.47
C ALA A 22 11.75 2.87 0.03
N ASN A 23 11.13 3.55 -0.94
CA ASN A 23 11.55 3.53 -2.35
C ASN A 23 12.89 4.26 -2.57
N ALA A 24 13.09 5.40 -1.91
CA ALA A 24 14.26 6.24 -2.11
C ALA A 24 15.51 5.77 -1.35
N HIS A 25 15.35 5.02 -0.26
CA HIS A 25 16.46 4.70 0.64
C HIS A 25 17.33 3.54 0.09
N PRO A 26 18.63 3.74 -0.20
CA PRO A 26 19.46 2.73 -0.87
C PRO A 26 19.73 1.48 -0.01
N GLY A 27 19.53 1.58 1.30
CA GLY A 27 19.63 0.46 2.24
C GLY A 27 18.37 -0.40 2.33
N ILE A 28 17.28 -0.04 1.65
CA ILE A 28 16.02 -0.80 1.65
C ILE A 28 15.85 -1.50 0.29
N GLU A 29 15.36 -2.73 0.33
CA GLU A 29 14.89 -3.48 -0.82
C GLU A 29 13.41 -3.82 -0.59
N LEU A 30 12.53 -3.10 -1.30
CA LEU A 30 11.09 -3.34 -1.26
C LEU A 30 10.77 -4.56 -2.13
N LEU A 31 10.35 -5.65 -1.49
CA LEU A 31 9.94 -6.88 -2.17
C LEU A 31 8.53 -6.78 -2.76
N GLY A 32 7.68 -5.98 -2.13
CA GLY A 32 6.29 -5.75 -2.53
C GLY A 32 5.59 -4.88 -1.49
N ILE A 33 4.44 -4.31 -1.90
CA ILE A 33 3.56 -3.55 -1.02
C ILE A 33 2.22 -4.26 -0.94
N THR A 34 1.77 -4.58 0.27
CA THR A 34 0.43 -5.11 0.52
C THR A 34 -0.46 -4.00 1.09
N ILE A 35 -1.70 -3.94 0.60
CA ILE A 35 -2.63 -2.87 0.98
C ILE A 35 -3.81 -3.44 1.75
N VAL A 36 -4.11 -2.87 2.91
CA VAL A 36 -5.25 -3.25 3.74
C VAL A 36 -6.27 -2.11 3.84
N ALA A 37 -7.49 -2.43 4.26
CA ALA A 37 -8.45 -1.42 4.69
C ALA A 37 -8.12 -0.91 6.11
N GLY A 38 -8.32 0.38 6.35
CA GLY A 38 -8.06 1.01 7.64
C GLY A 38 -8.44 2.49 7.61
N ASN A 39 -7.50 3.37 7.28
CA ASN A 39 -7.72 4.81 7.08
C ASN A 39 -8.94 5.09 6.21
N GLN A 40 -9.10 4.28 5.16
CA GLN A 40 -10.25 4.27 4.28
C GLN A 40 -10.63 2.83 3.86
N THR A 41 -11.71 2.71 3.08
CA THR A 41 -12.08 1.45 2.44
C THR A 41 -10.93 0.90 1.58
N LEU A 42 -10.86 -0.42 1.39
CA LEU A 42 -9.79 -1.04 0.60
C LEU A 42 -9.67 -0.46 -0.81
N ASN A 43 -10.81 -0.17 -1.46
CA ASN A 43 -10.81 0.43 -2.80
C ASN A 43 -10.08 1.77 -2.81
N ASN A 44 -10.29 2.59 -1.78
CA ASN A 44 -9.63 3.88 -1.64
C ASN A 44 -8.16 3.73 -1.28
N THR A 45 -7.81 2.88 -0.31
CA THR A 45 -6.41 2.68 0.11
C THR A 45 -5.57 2.07 -1.01
N VAL A 46 -6.12 1.12 -1.78
CA VAL A 46 -5.47 0.56 -2.99
C VAL A 46 -5.28 1.64 -4.05
N ARG A 47 -6.32 2.42 -4.34
CA ARG A 47 -6.23 3.53 -5.31
C ARG A 47 -5.17 4.55 -4.89
N ASN A 48 -5.09 4.89 -3.60
CA ASN A 48 -4.11 5.81 -3.06
C ASN A 48 -2.69 5.24 -3.18
N GLY A 49 -2.47 3.99 -2.77
CA GLY A 49 -1.16 3.33 -2.93
C GLY A 49 -0.70 3.28 -4.38
N LEU A 50 -1.60 2.94 -5.31
CA LEU A 50 -1.30 2.93 -6.74
C LEU A 50 -0.97 4.33 -7.29
N ASN A 51 -1.69 5.36 -6.84
CA ASN A 51 -1.42 6.75 -7.21
C ASN A 51 -0.05 7.23 -6.70
N VAL A 52 0.28 6.95 -5.44
CA VAL A 52 1.58 7.29 -4.84
C VAL A 52 2.68 6.54 -5.59
N ALA A 53 2.52 5.24 -5.83
CA ALA A 53 3.50 4.46 -6.56
C ALA A 53 3.67 4.93 -8.01
N GLN A 54 2.59 5.37 -8.68
CA GLN A 54 2.68 5.97 -10.01
C GLN A 54 3.43 7.31 -9.98
N LEU A 55 3.11 8.19 -9.03
CA LEU A 55 3.77 9.50 -8.88
C LEU A 55 5.28 9.36 -8.62
N LEU A 56 5.67 8.32 -7.87
CA LEU A 56 7.05 8.05 -7.50
C LEU A 56 7.79 7.14 -8.48
N ASP A 57 7.17 6.78 -9.61
CA ASP A 57 7.71 5.84 -10.60
C ASP A 57 8.27 4.55 -9.97
N MET A 58 7.57 3.99 -8.97
CA MET A 58 8.05 2.81 -8.24
C MET A 58 7.98 1.55 -9.10
N ASP A 59 9.06 0.77 -9.17
CA ASP A 59 9.04 -0.55 -9.82
C ASP A 59 8.37 -1.64 -8.96
N THR A 60 8.07 -1.34 -7.69
CA THR A 60 7.52 -2.30 -6.73
C THR A 60 6.05 -2.63 -7.05
N GLU A 61 5.71 -3.92 -6.97
CA GLU A 61 4.35 -4.41 -7.17
C GLU A 61 3.46 -4.20 -5.94
N ILE A 62 2.18 -3.95 -6.19
CA ILE A 62 1.15 -3.71 -5.17
C ILE A 62 0.11 -4.83 -5.18
N TYR A 63 -0.22 -5.35 -4.01
CA TYR A 63 -1.16 -6.45 -3.81
C TYR A 63 -2.29 -6.02 -2.88
N ALA A 64 -3.54 -6.12 -3.33
CA ALA A 64 -4.70 -5.84 -2.48
C ALA A 64 -4.89 -6.97 -1.46
N GLY A 65 -5.01 -6.60 -0.18
CA GLY A 65 -5.17 -7.48 0.97
C GLY A 65 -6.61 -7.57 1.44
N MET A 66 -6.81 -7.43 2.75
CA MET A 66 -8.12 -7.63 3.39
C MET A 66 -8.96 -6.36 3.37
N SER A 67 -10.24 -6.50 3.00
CA SER A 67 -11.19 -5.38 2.94
C SER A 67 -11.82 -5.02 4.27
N GLU A 68 -11.75 -5.92 5.25
CA GLU A 68 -12.45 -5.81 6.52
C GLU A 68 -11.59 -6.37 7.67
N PRO A 69 -11.83 -5.92 8.92
CA PRO A 69 -11.24 -6.55 10.10
C PRO A 69 -11.72 -7.99 10.27
N LEU A 70 -10.93 -8.81 10.97
CA LEU A 70 -11.24 -10.24 11.15
C LEU A 70 -12.54 -10.54 11.94
N VAL A 71 -12.94 -9.65 12.85
CA VAL A 71 -14.03 -9.93 13.82
C VAL A 71 -14.93 -8.73 14.06
N ARG A 72 -14.37 -7.53 14.13
CA ARG A 72 -15.12 -6.30 14.45
C ARG A 72 -15.67 -5.64 13.19
N GLU A 73 -16.67 -4.79 13.38
CA GLU A 73 -17.14 -3.91 12.33
C GLU A 73 -16.03 -2.97 11.83
N GLN A 74 -16.06 -2.70 10.52
CA GLN A 74 -15.15 -1.80 9.87
C GLN A 74 -15.39 -0.37 10.35
N LEU A 75 -14.30 0.31 10.67
CA LEU A 75 -14.28 1.74 10.97
C LEU A 75 -13.26 2.38 10.04
N VAL A 76 -13.62 3.52 9.46
CA VAL A 76 -12.73 4.31 8.59
C VAL A 76 -12.40 5.64 9.25
N ALA A 77 -11.19 6.16 9.02
CA ALA A 77 -10.70 7.41 9.58
C ALA A 77 -10.99 8.62 8.66
N GLY A 78 -12.20 8.67 8.08
CA GLY A 78 -12.58 9.71 7.10
C GLY A 78 -12.42 11.16 7.62
N ASN A 79 -12.48 11.35 8.94
CA ASN A 79 -12.38 12.66 9.59
C ASN A 79 -10.94 13.22 9.64
N VAL A 80 -9.92 12.37 9.45
CA VAL A 80 -8.49 12.74 9.58
C VAL A 80 -7.82 12.81 8.21
N HIS A 81 -8.19 11.90 7.30
CA HIS A 81 -7.54 11.75 6.00
C HIS A 81 -8.37 12.23 4.80
N GLY A 82 -9.55 12.78 5.07
CA GLY A 82 -10.45 13.31 4.04
C GLY A 82 -11.24 12.21 3.30
N GLU A 83 -12.05 12.62 2.32
CA GLU A 83 -12.98 11.72 1.62
C GLU A 83 -12.23 10.69 0.78
N THR A 84 -11.09 11.05 0.22
CA THR A 84 -10.27 10.15 -0.60
C THR A 84 -9.28 9.32 0.21
N GLY A 85 -9.00 9.71 1.46
CA GLY A 85 -7.95 9.13 2.31
C GLY A 85 -6.57 9.75 2.13
N ILE A 86 -6.39 10.63 1.13
CA ILE A 86 -5.17 11.42 0.94
C ILE A 86 -5.53 12.77 0.30
N ASP A 87 -6.50 13.47 0.88
CA ASP A 87 -6.98 14.75 0.32
C ASP A 87 -5.86 15.81 0.32
N GLY A 88 -5.70 16.50 -0.82
CA GLY A 88 -4.67 17.53 -1.01
C GLY A 88 -3.92 17.37 -2.34
N PRO A 89 -3.14 16.29 -2.54
CA PRO A 89 -2.52 15.97 -3.82
C PRO A 89 -3.56 15.73 -4.93
N VAL A 90 -3.24 16.22 -6.13
CA VAL A 90 -3.95 15.89 -7.37
C VAL A 90 -3.05 14.96 -8.17
N PHE A 91 -3.56 13.76 -8.45
CA PHE A 91 -2.85 12.75 -9.23
C PHE A 91 -3.31 12.79 -10.69
N ASP A 92 -2.40 12.42 -11.60
CA ASP A 92 -2.75 12.15 -12.99
C ASP A 92 -3.67 10.93 -13.11
N GLU A 93 -4.18 10.68 -14.32
CA GLU A 93 -4.94 9.46 -14.61
C GLU A 93 -4.16 8.21 -14.18
N LEU A 94 -4.78 7.39 -13.33
CA LEU A 94 -4.16 6.18 -12.81
C LEU A 94 -4.11 5.10 -13.91
N LYS A 95 -2.89 4.70 -14.27
CA LYS A 95 -2.62 3.68 -15.29
C LYS A 95 -2.13 2.36 -14.70
N ARG A 96 -1.64 2.40 -13.45
CA ARG A 96 -1.20 1.21 -12.71
C ARG A 96 -2.40 0.41 -12.19
N LYS A 97 -2.20 -0.89 -12.02
CA LYS A 97 -3.16 -1.80 -11.40
C LYS A 97 -2.46 -2.62 -10.31
N ALA A 98 -3.22 -2.97 -9.29
CA ALA A 98 -2.76 -3.97 -8.33
C ALA A 98 -2.68 -5.34 -9.01
N GLN A 99 -1.84 -6.21 -8.48
CA GLN A 99 -1.72 -7.59 -8.90
C GLN A 99 -2.98 -8.39 -8.53
N ASP A 100 -3.33 -9.40 -9.33
CA ASP A 100 -4.49 -10.27 -9.09
C ASP A 100 -4.29 -11.17 -7.86
N LYS A 101 -3.04 -11.43 -7.46
CA LYS A 101 -2.71 -12.21 -6.27
C LYS A 101 -3.09 -11.41 -5.02
N ASN A 102 -3.80 -12.04 -4.09
CA ASN A 102 -4.14 -11.42 -2.80
C ASN A 102 -2.87 -11.17 -1.96
N GLY A 103 -2.83 -10.02 -1.26
CA GLY A 103 -1.70 -9.62 -0.42
C GLY A 103 -1.32 -10.65 0.65
N VAL A 104 -2.28 -11.36 1.24
CA VAL A 104 -2.01 -12.43 2.20
C VAL A 104 -1.25 -13.58 1.55
N GLN A 105 -1.66 -14.00 0.34
CA GLN A 105 -0.98 -15.05 -0.39
C GLN A 105 0.42 -14.60 -0.83
N PHE A 106 0.57 -13.34 -1.24
CA PHE A 106 1.89 -12.78 -1.55
C PHE A 106 2.83 -12.83 -0.34
N ILE A 107 2.37 -12.44 0.85
CA ILE A 107 3.15 -12.53 2.09
C ILE A 107 3.56 -13.98 2.38
N ILE A 108 2.60 -14.92 2.31
CA ILE A 108 2.87 -16.35 2.57
C ILE A 108 3.93 -16.88 1.60
N ASP A 109 3.72 -16.71 0.29
CA ASP A 109 4.64 -17.22 -0.73
C ASP A 109 6.04 -16.64 -0.54
N THR A 110 6.13 -15.31 -0.36
CA THR A 110 7.41 -14.61 -0.23
C THR A 110 8.19 -15.05 1.00
N LEU A 111 7.51 -15.26 2.14
CA LEU A 111 8.16 -15.71 3.36
C LEU A 111 8.60 -17.18 3.28
N MET A 112 7.78 -18.04 2.67
CA MET A 112 8.13 -19.46 2.50
C MET A 112 9.29 -19.69 1.52
N GLU A 113 9.50 -18.77 0.58
CA GLU A 113 10.63 -18.76 -0.35
C GLU A 113 11.86 -18.01 0.21
N SER A 114 11.75 -17.37 1.38
CA SER A 114 12.87 -16.68 2.00
C SER A 114 13.90 -17.68 2.55
N VAL A 115 15.17 -17.45 2.20
CA VAL A 115 16.32 -18.29 2.59
C VAL A 115 17.26 -17.49 3.48
#